data_AF-A0A7J5BGK1-F1
#
_entry.id   AF-A0A7J5BGK1-F1
#
_cell.length_a   1.000
_cell.length_b   1.000
_cell.length_c   1.000
_cell.angle_alpha   90.00
_cell.angle_beta   90.00
_cell.angle_gamma   90.00
#
_symmetry.space_group_name_H-M   'P 1'
#
loop_
_entity.id
_entity.type
_entity.pdbx_description
1 polymer ?
#
loop_
_entity_poly.entity_id
_entity_poly.type
_entity_poly.pdbx_seq_one_letter_code
_entity_poly.pdbx_strand_id
1 'polypeptide(L)'
;MTLLHNVPSHVLVSAVRYALGRRTYIVSDTVQAVSGQWSKLNRADKTVIVTDVVRAFKGGSTGMPQDAEQWARLLRIALDDPHLGLATREAQTINRILEGDIYS
;
A
#
# COMPACT_ATOMS: atom_id res chain seq x y z
N MET A 1 21.20 8.50 6.93
CA MET A 1 20.29 9.14 5.95
C MET A 1 20.73 8.67 4.57
N THR A 2 20.09 7.65 4.03
CA THR A 2 20.49 7.05 2.73
C THR A 2 19.77 7.80 1.62
N LEU A 3 20.50 8.29 0.63
CA LEU A 3 19.95 8.85 -0.60
C LEU A 3 19.07 7.77 -1.25
N LEU A 4 17.75 7.89 -1.13
CA LEU A 4 16.85 7.12 -1.97
C LEU A 4 17.03 7.64 -3.40
N HIS A 5 17.92 6.98 -4.15
CA HIS A 5 17.91 7.02 -5.60
C HIS A 5 16.46 6.83 -6.08
N ASN A 6 16.07 7.54 -7.14
CA ASN A 6 14.74 7.39 -7.73
C ASN A 6 14.59 5.93 -8.18
N VAL A 7 13.81 5.14 -7.44
CA VAL A 7 13.61 3.72 -7.75
C VAL A 7 12.58 3.69 -8.88
N PRO A 8 12.84 2.97 -9.99
CA PRO A 8 11.87 2.86 -11.06
C PRO A 8 10.52 2.34 -10.52
N SER A 9 9.41 2.94 -10.96
CA SER A 9 8.09 2.64 -10.38
C SER A 9 7.71 1.16 -10.47
N HIS A 10 8.05 0.47 -11.57
CA HIS A 10 7.82 -0.96 -11.73
C HIS A 10 8.54 -1.81 -10.68
N VAL A 11 9.70 -1.36 -10.17
CA VAL A 11 10.42 -2.03 -9.08
C VAL A 11 9.66 -1.86 -7.77
N LEU A 12 9.13 -0.67 -7.50
CA LEU A 12 8.30 -0.41 -6.31
C LEU A 12 7.01 -1.25 -6.33
N VAL A 13 6.32 -1.32 -7.48
CA VAL A 13 5.15 -2.20 -7.65
C VAL A 13 5.52 -3.67 -7.42
N SER A 14 6.65 -4.12 -7.96
CA SER A 14 7.13 -5.49 -7.78
C SER A 14 7.48 -5.78 -6.32
N ALA A 15 8.11 -4.83 -5.62
CA ALA A 15 8.44 -4.95 -4.22
C ALA A 15 7.18 -5.10 -3.35
N VAL A 16 6.13 -4.30 -3.61
CA VAL A 16 4.83 -4.45 -2.94
C VAL A 16 4.29 -5.87 -3.12
N ARG A 17 4.18 -6.34 -4.37
CA ARG A 17 3.66 -7.68 -4.66
C ARG A 17 4.47 -8.80 -4.01
N TYR A 18 5.78 -8.64 -3.98
CA TYR A 18 6.68 -9.58 -3.33
C TYR A 18 6.47 -9.62 -1.80
N ALA A 19 6.31 -8.46 -1.17
CA ALA A 19 6.20 -8.32 0.27
C ALA A 19 4.81 -8.70 0.82
N LEU A 20 3.74 -8.61 0.02
CA LEU A 20 2.41 -9.05 0.45
C LEU A 20 2.41 -10.53 0.89
N GLY A 21 1.87 -10.78 2.08
CA GLY A 21 1.82 -12.12 2.70
C GLY A 21 3.14 -12.58 3.32
N ARG A 22 4.22 -11.81 3.20
CA ARG A 22 5.51 -12.11 3.84
C ARG A 22 5.50 -11.55 5.25
N ARG A 23 5.69 -12.42 6.24
CA ARG A 23 5.72 -12.11 7.67
C ARG A 23 7.12 -11.67 8.11
N THR A 24 7.65 -10.60 7.51
CA THR A 24 9.06 -10.20 7.71
C THR A 24 9.23 -8.67 7.68
N TYR A 25 10.37 -8.19 8.18
CA TYR A 25 10.78 -6.77 8.15
C TYR A 25 10.74 -6.14 6.74
N ILE A 26 10.71 -6.95 5.67
CA ILE A 26 10.61 -6.45 4.30
C ILE A 26 9.35 -5.63 4.07
N VAL A 27 8.28 -5.88 4.84
CA VAL A 27 7.02 -5.13 4.73
C VAL A 27 7.23 -3.67 5.12
N SER A 28 7.83 -3.40 6.28
CA SER A 28 8.09 -2.02 6.72
C SER A 28 9.05 -1.29 5.78
N ASP A 29 10.09 -1.98 5.30
CA ASP A 29 11.06 -1.40 4.35
C ASP A 29 10.39 -1.06 3.02
N THR A 30 9.52 -1.95 2.52
CA THR A 30 8.75 -1.74 1.29
C THR A 30 7.80 -0.56 1.44
N VAL A 31 7.03 -0.51 2.52
CA VAL A 31 6.11 0.61 2.79
C VAL A 31 6.87 1.92 2.91
N GLN A 32 8.03 1.94 3.57
CA GLN A 32 8.87 3.13 3.68
C GLN A 32 9.38 3.59 2.29
N ALA A 33 9.89 2.67 1.48
CA ALA A 33 10.43 2.98 0.16
C ALA A 33 9.34 3.53 -0.79
N VAL A 34 8.16 2.89 -0.79
CA VAL A 34 7.01 3.32 -1.61
C VAL A 34 6.48 4.66 -1.13
N SER A 35 6.27 4.83 0.18
CA SER A 35 5.76 6.08 0.76
C SER A 35 6.69 7.26 0.47
N GLY A 36 8.02 7.05 0.55
CA GLY A 36 9.02 8.09 0.27
C GLY A 36 9.06 8.55 -1.18
N GLN A 37 8.44 7.81 -2.11
CA GLN A 37 8.37 8.14 -3.54
C GLN A 37 6.95 8.29 -4.05
N TRP A 38 5.94 8.23 -3.17
CA TRP A 38 4.53 8.21 -3.56
C TRP A 38 4.15 9.37 -4.48
N SER A 39 4.57 10.59 -4.15
CA SER A 39 4.28 11.79 -4.96
C SER A 39 4.88 11.74 -6.37
N LYS A 40 5.90 10.91 -6.61
CA LYS A 40 6.57 10.74 -7.90
C LYS A 40 6.00 9.60 -8.73
N LEU A 41 5.21 8.70 -8.12
CA LEU A 41 4.55 7.62 -8.85
C LEU A 41 3.48 8.18 -9.76
N ASN A 42 3.38 7.65 -10.98
CA ASN A 42 2.25 7.94 -11.84
C ASN A 42 0.96 7.33 -11.26
N ARG A 43 -0.19 7.81 -11.75
CA ARG A 43 -1.50 7.36 -11.27
C ARG A 43 -1.72 5.86 -11.44
N ALA A 44 -1.30 5.28 -12.57
CA ALA A 44 -1.51 3.86 -12.86
C ALA A 44 -0.78 2.96 -11.84
N ASP A 45 0.48 3.28 -11.52
CA ASP A 45 1.27 2.51 -10.56
C ASP A 45 0.71 2.62 -9.14
N LYS A 46 0.27 3.82 -8.73
CA LYS A 46 -0.44 4.00 -7.45
C LYS A 46 -1.71 3.14 -7.39
N THR A 47 -2.53 3.16 -8.44
CA THR A 47 -3.75 2.36 -8.53
C THR A 47 -3.46 0.87 -8.42
N VAL A 48 -2.40 0.38 -9.08
CA VAL A 48 -1.99 -1.03 -8.99
C VAL A 48 -1.61 -1.38 -7.55
N ILE A 49 -0.77 -0.57 -6.91
CA ILE A 49 -0.34 -0.79 -5.53
C ILE A 49 -1.54 -0.82 -4.58
N VAL A 50 -2.44 0.15 -4.67
CA VAL A 50 -3.64 0.21 -3.83
C VAL A 50 -4.53 -1.00 -4.05
N THR A 51 -4.74 -1.39 -5.30
CA THR A 51 -5.56 -2.56 -5.65
C THR A 51 -4.98 -3.84 -5.06
N ASP A 52 -3.67 -4.04 -5.18
CA ASP A 52 -2.99 -5.23 -4.67
C ASP A 52 -3.06 -5.29 -3.13
N VAL A 53 -2.85 -4.16 -2.45
CA VAL A 53 -2.97 -4.08 -0.98
C VAL A 53 -4.41 -4.32 -0.52
N VAL A 54 -5.41 -3.67 -1.15
CA VAL A 54 -6.83 -3.89 -0.81
C VAL A 54 -7.24 -5.35 -1.03
N ARG A 55 -6.76 -5.99 -2.09
CA ARG A 55 -6.99 -7.43 -2.32
C ARG A 55 -6.35 -8.27 -1.22
N ALA A 56 -5.15 -7.94 -0.77
CA ALA A 56 -4.49 -8.67 0.29
C ALA A 56 -5.27 -8.63 1.60
N PHE A 57 -5.81 -7.46 1.97
CA PHE A 57 -6.70 -7.31 3.12
C PHE A 57 -7.97 -8.16 2.98
N LYS A 58 -8.67 -8.08 1.85
CA LYS A 58 -9.86 -8.89 1.60
C LYS A 58 -9.60 -10.40 1.61
N GLY A 59 -8.40 -10.81 1.19
CA GLY A 59 -8.00 -12.21 1.13
C GLY A 59 -7.27 -12.72 2.37
N GLY A 60 -7.12 -11.92 3.44
CA GLY A 60 -6.39 -12.31 4.65
C GLY A 60 -4.89 -12.59 4.43
N SER A 61 -4.29 -11.97 3.41
CA SER A 61 -2.90 -12.20 2.99
C SER A 61 -2.00 -10.98 3.26
N THR A 62 -2.33 -10.19 4.28
CA THR A 62 -1.54 -9.02 4.69
C THR A 62 -0.27 -9.37 5.46
N GLY A 63 -0.18 -10.58 6.03
CA GLY A 63 0.96 -11.03 6.84
C GLY A 63 0.57 -11.20 8.31
N MET A 64 1.43 -10.75 9.22
CA MET A 64 1.14 -10.60 10.65
C MET A 64 0.37 -9.29 10.93
N PRO A 65 -0.22 -9.11 12.12
CA PRO A 65 -0.92 -7.87 12.46
C PRO A 65 -0.09 -6.60 12.22
N GLN A 66 1.20 -6.63 12.55
CA GLN A 66 2.13 -5.50 12.32
C GLN A 66 2.32 -5.19 10.83
N ASP A 67 2.29 -6.21 9.96
CA ASP A 67 2.39 -6.03 8.52
C ASP A 67 1.11 -5.35 8.00
N ALA A 68 -0.06 -5.76 8.52
CA ALA A 68 -1.34 -5.14 8.19
C ALA A 68 -1.36 -3.65 8.59
N GLU A 69 -0.79 -3.28 9.74
CA GLU A 69 -0.65 -1.88 10.16
C GLU A 69 0.21 -1.06 9.18
N GLN A 70 1.31 -1.64 8.69
CA GLN A 70 2.16 -0.98 7.68
C GLN A 70 1.39 -0.79 6.35
N TRP A 71 0.66 -1.80 5.89
CA TRP A 71 -0.16 -1.70 4.69
C TRP A 71 -1.31 -0.69 4.84
N ALA A 72 -1.96 -0.65 6.01
CA ALA A 72 -2.97 0.36 6.33
C ALA A 72 -2.41 1.78 6.26
N ARG A 73 -1.17 1.99 6.72
CA ARG A 73 -0.49 3.29 6.58
C ARG A 73 -0.33 3.71 5.12
N LEU A 74 0.01 2.77 4.23
CA LEU A 74 0.11 3.05 2.80
C LEU A 74 -1.26 3.37 2.17
N LEU A 75 -2.33 2.69 2.61
CA LEU A 75 -3.69 3.01 2.18
C LEU A 75 -4.15 4.39 2.66
N ARG A 76 -3.75 4.81 3.86
CA ARG A 76 -4.02 6.18 4.34
C ARG A 76 -3.39 7.22 3.42
N ILE A 77 -2.12 7.04 3.06
CA ILE A 77 -1.42 7.92 2.10
C ILE A 77 -2.16 7.99 0.77
N ALA A 78 -2.65 6.84 0.27
CA ALA A 78 -3.42 6.80 -0.96
C ALA A 78 -4.78 7.52 -0.86
N LEU A 79 -5.46 7.41 0.29
CA LEU A 79 -6.73 8.09 0.54
C LEU A 79 -6.56 9.61 0.60
N ASP A 80 -5.44 10.07 1.17
CA ASP A 80 -5.08 11.48 1.31
C ASP A 80 -4.51 12.08 0.00
N ASP A 81 -4.30 11.27 -1.05
CA ASP A 81 -3.76 11.72 -2.34
C ASP A 81 -4.88 12.25 -3.26
N PRO A 82 -4.99 13.58 -3.45
CA PRO A 82 -6.05 14.17 -4.29
C PRO A 82 -5.89 13.83 -5.77
N HIS A 83 -4.70 13.42 -6.22
CA HIS A 83 -4.41 13.12 -7.61
C HIS A 83 -4.63 11.66 -7.98
N LEU A 84 -4.83 10.77 -7.00
CA LEU A 84 -5.13 9.36 -7.28
C LEU A 84 -6.51 9.21 -7.92
N GLY A 85 -7.47 10.04 -7.48
CA GLY A 85 -8.84 10.04 -8.01
C GLY A 85 -9.53 8.70 -7.79
N LEU A 86 -9.53 8.23 -6.55
CA LEU A 86 -10.24 7.01 -6.12
C LEU A 86 -11.74 7.16 -6.37
N ALA A 87 -12.38 6.12 -6.90
CA ALA A 87 -13.84 6.08 -6.94
C ALA A 87 -14.41 6.02 -5.52
N THR A 88 -15.63 6.54 -5.31
CA THR A 88 -16.29 6.56 -3.99
C THR A 88 -16.31 5.18 -3.33
N ARG A 89 -16.59 4.12 -4.10
CA ARG A 89 -16.60 2.74 -3.59
C ARG A 89 -15.22 2.24 -3.15
N GLU A 90 -14.16 2.69 -3.81
CA GLU A 90 -12.77 2.35 -3.45
C GLU A 90 -12.38 3.04 -2.15
N ALA A 91 -12.65 4.34 -2.03
CA ALA A 91 -12.44 5.11 -0.81
C ALA A 91 -13.22 4.54 0.39
N GLN A 92 -14.49 4.18 0.19
CA GLN A 92 -15.31 3.50 1.21
C GLN A 92 -14.75 2.14 1.60
N THR A 93 -14.22 1.38 0.63
CA THR A 93 -13.57 0.11 0.93
C THR A 93 -12.35 0.34 1.81
N ILE A 94 -11.47 1.29 1.43
CA ILE A 94 -10.28 1.65 2.19
C ILE A 94 -10.66 2.12 3.61
N ASN A 95 -11.67 2.97 3.79
CA ASN A 95 -12.09 3.42 5.12
C ASN A 95 -12.47 2.24 6.03
N ARG A 96 -13.27 1.28 5.52
CA ARG A 96 -13.59 0.06 6.28
C ARG A 96 -12.35 -0.76 6.64
N ILE A 97 -11.34 -0.80 5.77
CA ILE A 97 -10.05 -1.43 6.09
C ILE A 97 -9.40 -0.75 7.29
N LEU A 98 -9.36 0.58 7.25
CA LEU A 98 -8.71 1.41 8.27
C LEU A 98 -9.46 1.41 9.60
N GLU A 99 -10.76 1.18 9.58
CA GLU A 99 -11.63 1.02 10.76
C GLU A 99 -11.54 -0.39 11.37
N GLY A 100 -11.02 -1.37 10.61
CA GLY A 100 -10.88 -2.77 11.04
C GLY A 100 -12.06 -3.68 10.67
N ASP A 101 -13.04 -3.17 9.91
CA ASP A 101 -14.34 -3.79 9.67
C ASP A 101 -14.33 -5.03 8.74
N ILE A 102 -13.20 -5.31 8.08
CA ILE A 102 -13.06 -6.45 7.13
C ILE A 102 -12.61 -7.76 7.78
N TYR A 103 -12.36 -7.77 9.09
CA TYR A 103 -12.11 -9.02 9.84
C TYR A 103 -13.39 -9.60 10.49
N SER A 104 -14.54 -9.01 10.18
CA SER A 104 -15.89 -9.37 10.67
C SER A 104 -16.53 -10.50 9.86
#